data_AF-A0A3D3M4E2-F1
#
_entry.id   AF-A0A3D3M4E2-F1
#
_cell.length_a   1.000
_cell.length_b   1.000
_cell.length_c   1.000
_cell.angle_alpha   90.00
_cell.angle_beta   90.00
_cell.angle_gamma   90.00
#
_symmetry.space_group_name_H-M   'P 1'
#
loop_
_entity.id
_entity.type
_entity.pdbx_description
1 polymer ?
#
loop_
_entity_poly.entity_id
_entity_poly.type
_entity_poly.pdbx_seq_one_letter_code
_entity_poly.pdbx_strand_id
1 'polypeptide(L)'
;DAERKAAQRLGQFQQQVNQAQAKLAELDQFRADYQQQWMQRGSQGVSGKWLVGFQRFLGQLDTAVAQQHQSLVWHQNNLNSARGTWQEAYARVEGLRKLVQRYIEEARLLEDKREQKLLDELSQRLPRHDQF
;
A
#
# COMPACT_ATOMS: atom_id res chain seq x y z
N ASP A 1 0.16 8.49 -15.01
CA ASP A 1 -1.12 7.76 -14.93
C ASP A 1 -1.04 6.34 -14.37
N ALA A 2 -0.20 5.45 -14.91
CA ALA A 2 -0.15 4.05 -14.46
C ALA A 2 0.19 3.90 -12.96
N GLU A 3 1.22 4.59 -12.48
CA GLU A 3 1.62 4.59 -11.06
C GLU A 3 0.49 5.08 -10.14
N ARG A 4 -0.16 6.20 -10.48
CA ARG A 4 -1.27 6.77 -9.70
C ARG A 4 -2.47 5.81 -9.65
N LYS A 5 -2.82 5.18 -10.76
CA LYS A 5 -3.89 4.16 -10.81
C LYS A 5 -3.53 2.93 -9.97
N ALA A 6 -2.28 2.47 -10.03
CA ALA A 6 -1.81 1.35 -9.22
C ALA A 6 -1.83 1.69 -7.72
N ALA A 7 -1.44 2.91 -7.33
CA ALA A 7 -1.50 3.39 -5.95
C ALA A 7 -2.95 3.47 -5.42
N GLN A 8 -3.88 3.97 -6.24
CA GLN A 8 -5.30 3.99 -5.88
C GLN A 8 -5.86 2.57 -5.66
N ARG A 9 -5.53 1.64 -6.55
CA ARG A 9 -5.96 0.24 -6.44
C ARG A 9 -5.36 -0.45 -5.22
N LEU A 10 -4.08 -0.17 -4.91
CA LEU A 10 -3.43 -0.63 -3.69
C LEU A 10 -4.17 -0.13 -2.43
N GLY A 11 -4.54 1.16 -2.41
CA GLY A 11 -5.31 1.75 -1.32
C GLY A 11 -6.69 1.09 -1.15
N GLN A 12 -7.39 0.79 -2.24
CA GLN A 12 -8.68 0.09 -2.20
C GLN A 12 -8.54 -1.31 -1.59
N PHE A 13 -7.53 -2.09 -2.00
CA PHE A 13 -7.31 -3.41 -1.41
C PHE A 13 -6.90 -3.33 0.06
N GLN A 14 -6.16 -2.29 0.46
CA GLN A 14 -5.82 -2.08 1.87
C GLN A 14 -7.09 -1.83 2.70
N GLN A 15 -8.03 -1.02 2.18
CA GLN A 15 -9.32 -0.81 2.84
C GLN A 15 -10.12 -2.11 2.98
N GLN A 16 -10.12 -2.97 1.95
CA GLN A 16 -10.80 -4.27 2.02
C GLN A 16 -10.19 -5.19 3.07
N VAL A 17 -8.85 -5.25 3.18
CA VAL A 17 -8.18 -5.99 4.25
C VAL A 17 -8.59 -5.45 5.63
N ASN A 18 -8.60 -4.14 5.81
CA ASN A 18 -8.97 -3.52 7.09
C ASN A 18 -10.43 -3.82 7.46
N GLN A 19 -11.34 -3.77 6.49
CA GLN A 19 -12.75 -4.13 6.69
C GLN A 19 -12.90 -5.62 7.07
N ALA A 20 -12.15 -6.50 6.41
CA ALA A 20 -12.19 -7.93 6.70
C ALA A 20 -11.64 -8.24 8.11
N GLN A 21 -10.58 -7.55 8.54
CA GLN A 21 -10.04 -7.65 9.89
C GLN A 21 -11.00 -7.11 10.95
N ALA A 22 -11.60 -5.94 10.71
CA ALA A 22 -12.60 -5.37 11.61
C ALA A 22 -13.78 -6.33 11.79
N LYS A 23 -14.26 -6.93 10.70
CA LYS A 23 -15.37 -7.89 10.78
C LYS A 23 -15.01 -9.14 11.57
N LEU A 24 -13.78 -9.63 11.44
CA LEU A 24 -13.30 -10.77 12.23
C LEU A 24 -13.25 -10.42 13.72
N ALA A 25 -12.74 -9.24 14.08
CA ALA A 25 -12.72 -8.76 15.46
C ALA A 25 -14.13 -8.62 16.05
N GLU A 26 -15.10 -8.15 15.27
CA GLU A 26 -16.52 -8.12 15.67
C GLU A 26 -17.05 -9.53 15.98
N LEU A 27 -16.73 -10.53 15.14
CA LEU A 27 -17.17 -11.92 15.36
C LEU A 27 -16.54 -12.50 16.63
N ASP A 28 -15.27 -12.20 16.91
CA ASP A 28 -14.57 -12.65 18.12
C ASP A 28 -15.15 -12.01 19.38
N GLN A 29 -15.41 -10.70 19.36
CA GLN A 29 -16.07 -10.02 20.47
C GLN A 29 -17.46 -10.59 20.72
N PHE A 30 -18.25 -10.75 19.65
CA PHE A 30 -19.59 -11.30 19.74
C PHE A 30 -19.57 -12.75 20.28
N ARG A 31 -18.57 -13.56 19.90
CA ARG A 31 -18.35 -14.90 20.45
C ARG A 31 -18.12 -14.87 21.96
N ALA A 32 -17.23 -13.97 22.41
CA ALA A 32 -16.91 -13.83 23.82
C ALA A 32 -18.14 -13.41 24.64
N ASP A 33 -18.87 -12.40 24.17
CA ASP A 33 -20.10 -11.92 24.82
C ASP A 33 -21.15 -13.03 24.91
N TYR A 34 -21.31 -13.81 23.83
CA TYR A 34 -22.26 -14.90 23.78
C TYR A 34 -21.89 -16.05 24.74
N GLN A 35 -20.59 -16.36 24.86
CA GLN A 35 -20.08 -17.34 25.83
C GLN A 35 -20.31 -16.89 27.28
N GLN A 36 -20.13 -15.60 27.58
CA GLN A 36 -20.41 -15.05 28.91
C GLN A 36 -21.90 -15.17 29.26
N GLN A 37 -22.80 -14.82 28.32
CA GLN A 37 -24.24 -15.00 28.52
C GLN A 37 -24.62 -16.46 28.75
N TRP A 38 -23.91 -17.39 28.09
CA TRP A 38 -24.10 -18.81 28.32
C TRP A 38 -23.71 -19.25 29.73
N MET A 39 -22.54 -18.82 30.23
CA MET A 39 -22.11 -19.16 31.59
C MET A 39 -23.12 -18.67 32.64
N GLN A 40 -23.61 -17.44 32.50
CA GLN A 40 -24.59 -16.85 33.42
C GLN A 40 -25.95 -17.55 33.42
N ARG A 41 -26.47 -17.92 32.24
CA ARG A 41 -27.75 -18.64 32.14
C ARG A 41 -27.62 -20.11 32.49
N GLY A 42 -26.52 -20.74 32.07
CA GLY A 42 -26.21 -22.14 32.34
C GLY A 42 -26.12 -22.44 33.83
N SER A 43 -25.57 -21.53 34.63
CA SER A 43 -25.49 -21.69 36.09
C SER A 43 -26.85 -21.67 36.78
N GLN A 44 -27.91 -21.18 36.13
CA GLN A 44 -29.27 -21.11 36.68
C GLN A 44 -30.13 -22.32 36.29
N GLY A 45 -29.58 -23.26 35.53
CA GLY A 45 -30.32 -24.38 34.94
C GLY A 45 -31.04 -23.96 33.65
N VAL A 46 -30.87 -24.75 32.59
CA VAL A 46 -31.39 -24.45 31.26
C VAL A 46 -32.12 -25.65 30.66
N SER A 47 -33.11 -25.39 29.81
CA SER A 47 -33.83 -26.47 29.11
C SER A 47 -32.96 -27.13 28.03
N GLY A 48 -33.22 -28.39 27.70
CA GLY A 48 -32.55 -29.08 26.60
C GLY A 48 -32.74 -28.39 25.24
N LYS A 49 -33.91 -27.80 24.99
CA LYS A 49 -34.17 -27.00 23.78
C LYS A 49 -33.23 -25.79 23.70
N TRP A 50 -32.97 -25.14 24.83
CA TRP A 50 -32.03 -24.02 24.89
C TRP A 50 -30.60 -24.47 24.60
N LEU A 51 -30.15 -25.59 25.16
CA LEU A 51 -28.81 -26.16 24.91
C LEU A 51 -28.58 -26.49 23.42
N VAL A 52 -29.57 -27.11 22.75
CA VAL A 52 -29.48 -27.42 21.32
C VAL A 52 -29.41 -26.14 20.48
N GLY A 53 -30.19 -25.11 20.84
CA GLY A 53 -30.14 -23.81 20.17
C GLY A 53 -28.76 -23.17 20.30
N PHE A 54 -28.17 -23.22 21.49
CA PHE A 54 -26.82 -22.72 21.76
C PHE A 54 -25.75 -23.42 20.91
N GLN A 55 -25.74 -24.75 20.90
CA GLN A 55 -24.77 -25.53 20.11
C GLN A 55 -24.88 -25.24 18.61
N ARG A 56 -26.11 -25.14 18.09
CA ARG A 56 -26.35 -24.81 16.68
C ARG A 56 -25.77 -23.44 16.33
N PHE A 57 -26.02 -22.46 17.19
CA PHE A 57 -25.55 -21.10 16.96
C PHE A 57 -24.02 -21.00 17.00
N LEU A 58 -23.36 -21.68 17.95
CA LEU A 58 -21.91 -21.77 17.96
C LEU A 58 -21.35 -22.36 16.66
N GLY A 59 -21.97 -23.44 16.14
CA GLY A 59 -21.55 -24.02 14.86
C GLY A 59 -21.71 -23.05 13.68
N GLN A 60 -22.77 -22.23 13.67
CA GLN A 60 -22.95 -21.18 12.67
C GLN A 60 -21.88 -20.09 12.79
N LEU A 61 -21.55 -19.68 14.02
CA LEU A 61 -20.54 -18.68 14.29
C LEU A 61 -19.14 -19.15 13.89
N ASP A 62 -18.78 -20.39 14.23
CA ASP A 62 -17.50 -20.99 13.83
C ASP A 62 -17.38 -21.07 12.30
N THR A 63 -18.48 -21.42 11.61
CA THR A 63 -18.53 -21.41 10.14
C THR A 63 -18.31 -20.00 9.58
N ALA A 64 -18.98 -19.00 10.15
CA ALA A 64 -18.83 -17.61 9.72
C ALA A 64 -17.40 -17.08 9.95
N VAL A 65 -16.78 -17.41 11.09
CA VAL A 65 -15.38 -17.05 11.39
C VAL A 65 -14.43 -17.70 10.39
N ALA A 66 -14.61 -18.99 10.09
CA ALA A 66 -13.81 -19.69 9.09
C ALA A 66 -13.92 -19.03 7.70
N GLN A 67 -15.14 -18.70 7.27
CA GLN A 67 -15.38 -17.98 6.01
C GLN A 67 -14.73 -16.59 6.02
N GLN A 68 -14.81 -15.87 7.14
CA GLN A 68 -14.21 -14.54 7.28
C GLN A 68 -12.68 -14.60 7.23
N HIS A 69 -12.05 -15.62 7.82
CA HIS A 69 -10.62 -15.86 7.68
C HIS A 69 -10.23 -16.12 6.22
N GLN A 70 -10.98 -16.94 5.50
CA GLN A 70 -10.71 -17.20 4.09
C GLN A 70 -10.83 -15.93 3.25
N SER A 71 -11.84 -15.11 3.52
CA SER A 71 -12.02 -13.79 2.90
C SER A 71 -10.83 -12.86 3.19
N LEU A 72 -10.38 -12.79 4.44
CA LEU A 72 -9.21 -12.00 4.83
C LEU A 72 -7.95 -12.44 4.06
N VAL A 73 -7.68 -13.74 3.98
CA VAL A 73 -6.55 -14.27 3.21
C VAL A 73 -6.66 -13.87 1.73
N TRP A 74 -7.85 -13.96 1.15
CA TRP A 74 -8.08 -13.56 -0.25
C TRP A 74 -7.79 -12.06 -0.47
N HIS A 75 -8.30 -11.18 0.41
CA HIS A 75 -8.01 -9.75 0.33
C HIS A 75 -6.52 -9.44 0.54
N GLN A 76 -5.85 -10.15 1.45
CA GLN A 76 -4.42 -9.98 1.70
C GLN A 76 -3.58 -10.37 0.48
N ASN A 77 -3.97 -11.45 -0.21
CA ASN A 77 -3.32 -11.86 -1.46
C ASN A 77 -3.52 -10.81 -2.57
N ASN A 78 -4.72 -10.26 -2.71
CA ASN A 78 -4.98 -9.18 -3.67
C ASN A 78 -4.18 -7.91 -3.37
N LEU A 79 -4.06 -7.54 -2.09
CA LEU A 79 -3.24 -6.42 -1.64
C LEU A 79 -1.76 -6.64 -2.01
N ASN A 80 -1.23 -7.85 -1.78
CA ASN A 80 0.14 -8.19 -2.12
C ASN A 80 0.39 -8.12 -3.63
N SER A 81 -0.52 -8.65 -4.45
CA SER A 81 -0.45 -8.56 -5.92
C SER A 81 -0.47 -7.09 -6.39
N ALA A 82 -1.37 -6.27 -5.84
CA ALA A 82 -1.43 -4.86 -6.18
C ALA A 82 -0.18 -4.08 -5.76
N ARG A 83 0.46 -4.49 -4.66
CA ARG A 83 1.74 -3.92 -4.22
C ARG A 83 2.84 -4.19 -5.24
N GLY A 84 2.91 -5.41 -5.79
CA GLY A 84 3.82 -5.73 -6.88
C GLY A 84 3.61 -4.85 -8.10
N THR A 85 2.36 -4.73 -8.59
CA THR A 85 2.03 -3.85 -9.72
C THR A 85 2.41 -2.39 -9.47
N TRP A 86 2.18 -1.88 -8.26
CA TRP A 86 2.56 -0.52 -7.91
C TRP A 86 4.08 -0.32 -7.90
N GLN A 87 4.83 -1.27 -7.32
CA GLN A 87 6.29 -1.23 -7.28
C GLN A 87 6.91 -1.21 -8.69
N GLU A 88 6.40 -2.02 -9.61
CA GLU A 88 6.84 -2.03 -11.01
C GLU A 88 6.57 -0.69 -11.70
N ALA A 89 5.36 -0.14 -11.53
CA ALA A 89 4.99 1.14 -12.11
C ALA A 89 5.85 2.29 -11.54
N TYR A 90 6.10 2.27 -10.23
CA TYR A 90 6.96 3.21 -9.54
C TYR A 90 8.41 3.15 -10.05
N ALA A 91 8.98 1.94 -10.14
CA ALA A 91 10.34 1.74 -10.63
C ALA A 91 10.53 2.28 -12.06
N ARG A 92 9.52 2.09 -12.93
CA ARG A 92 9.54 2.64 -14.29
C ARG A 92 9.54 4.17 -14.29
N VAL A 93 8.67 4.80 -13.51
CA VAL A 93 8.60 6.27 -13.41
C VAL A 93 9.91 6.84 -12.86
N GLU A 94 10.45 6.20 -11.82
CA GLU A 94 11.69 6.64 -11.19
C GLU A 94 12.90 6.48 -12.12
N GLY A 95 12.96 5.40 -12.90
CA GLY A 95 13.98 5.22 -13.93
C GLY A 95 13.94 6.32 -15.00
N LEU A 96 12.74 6.68 -15.47
CA LEU A 96 12.57 7.79 -16.42
C LEU A 96 12.97 9.14 -15.82
N ARG A 97 12.64 9.40 -14.55
CA ARG A 97 13.05 10.63 -13.85
C ARG A 97 14.57 10.76 -13.81
N LYS A 98 15.28 9.70 -13.44
CA LYS A 98 16.75 9.69 -13.42
C LYS A 98 17.35 9.93 -14.81
N LEU A 99 16.77 9.33 -15.84
CA LEU A 99 17.22 9.55 -17.22
C LEU A 99 17.02 11.00 -17.67
N VAL A 100 15.86 11.60 -17.36
CA VAL A 100 15.59 13.02 -17.64
C VAL A 100 16.57 13.92 -16.91
N GLN A 101 16.81 13.66 -15.63
CA GLN A 101 17.77 14.44 -14.83
C GLN A 101 19.17 14.39 -15.45
N ARG A 102 19.62 13.20 -15.88
CA ARG A 102 20.91 13.04 -16.56
C ARG A 102 20.99 13.86 -17.85
N TYR A 103 19.94 13.86 -18.68
CA TYR A 103 19.93 14.68 -19.89
C TYR A 103 19.97 16.19 -19.60
N ILE A 104 19.32 16.64 -18.53
CA ILE A 104 19.38 18.04 -18.10
C ILE A 104 20.81 18.40 -17.66
N GLU A 105 21.48 17.52 -16.92
CA GLU A 105 22.87 17.71 -16.49
C GLU A 105 23.83 17.72 -17.71
N GLU A 106 23.68 16.79 -18.64
CA GLU A 106 24.49 16.76 -19.88
C GLU A 106 24.29 18.01 -20.74
N ALA A 107 23.05 18.50 -20.87
CA ALA A 107 22.74 19.73 -21.60
C ALA A 107 23.39 20.96 -20.95
N ARG A 108 23.32 21.09 -19.62
CA ARG A 108 23.99 22.16 -18.87
C ARG A 108 25.50 22.13 -19.08
N LEU A 109 26.13 20.96 -18.94
CA LEU A 109 27.57 20.83 -19.17
C LEU A 109 27.99 21.19 -20.60
N LEU A 110 27.15 20.93 -21.60
CA LEU A 110 27.41 21.32 -22.98
C LEU A 110 27.31 22.83 -23.17
N GLU A 111 26.33 23.46 -22.53
CA GLU A 111 26.13 24.92 -22.55
C GLU A 111 27.27 25.64 -21.84
N ASP A 112 27.65 25.21 -20.64
CA ASP A 112 28.79 25.74 -19.88
C ASP A 112 30.09 25.71 -20.70
N LYS A 113 30.35 24.60 -21.41
CA LYS A 113 31.51 24.47 -22.31
C LYS A 113 31.44 25.42 -23.50
N ARG A 114 30.25 25.69 -24.04
CA ARG A 114 30.07 26.65 -25.14
C ARG A 114 30.32 28.07 -24.65
N GLU A 115 29.78 28.44 -23.50
CA GLU A 115 29.99 29.75 -22.89
C GLU A 115 31.47 29.98 -22.57
N GLN A 116 32.14 29.00 -21.95
CA GLN A 116 33.57 29.09 -21.66
C GLN A 116 34.39 29.31 -22.94
N LYS A 117 34.09 28.57 -24.02
CA LYS A 117 34.78 28.73 -25.30
C LYS A 117 34.58 30.14 -25.88
N LEU A 118 33.37 30.69 -25.81
CA LEU A 118 33.08 32.05 -26.28
C LEU A 118 33.84 33.12 -25.46
N LEU A 119 33.91 32.94 -24.14
CA LEU A 119 34.69 33.83 -23.25
C LEU A 119 36.17 33.77 -23.57
N ASP A 120 36.72 32.57 -23.78
CA ASP A 120 38.13 32.38 -24.15
C ASP A 120 38.44 33.05 -25.50
N GLU A 121 37.58 32.86 -26.51
CA GLU A 121 37.72 33.51 -27.82
C GLU A 121 37.65 35.05 -27.72
N LEU A 122 36.78 35.60 -26.88
CA LEU A 122 36.72 37.04 -26.61
C LEU A 122 37.99 37.53 -25.93
N SER A 123 38.48 36.81 -24.92
CA SER A 123 39.68 37.16 -24.15
C SER A 123 40.93 37.23 -25.02
N GLN A 124 41.05 36.35 -26.01
CA GLN A 124 42.17 36.33 -26.96
C GLN A 124 42.13 37.49 -27.97
N ARG A 125 40.95 38.09 -28.21
CA ARG A 125 40.77 39.23 -29.11
C ARG A 125 40.97 40.58 -28.44
N LEU A 126 41.02 40.64 -27.11
CA LEU A 126 41.40 41.84 -26.39
C LEU A 126 42.89 42.13 -26.64
N PRO A 127 43.26 43.35 -27.05
CA PRO A 127 44.66 43.69 -27.27
C PRO A 127 45.43 43.46 -25.97
N ARG A 128 46.54 42.71 -26.04
CA ARG A 128 47.50 42.65 -24.94
C ARG A 128 47.93 44.08 -24.67
N HIS A 129 47.58 44.59 -23.50
CA HIS A 129 48.08 45.87 -23.03
C HIS A 129 49.57 45.66 -22.76
N ASP A 130 50.42 45.93 -23.75
CA ASP A 130 51.86 45.99 -23.56
C ASP A 130 52.12 47.15 -22.61
N GLN A 131 52.41 46.81 -21.35
CA GLN A 131 52.91 47.76 -20.36
C GLN A 131 54.34 48.13 -20.72
N PHE A 132 54.54 49.39 -21.12
CA PHE A 132 55.82 50.09 -21.02
C PHE A 132 55.79 51.02 -19.80
#